data_AF-A0A7C0YUG3-F1
#
_entry.id   AF-A0A7C0YUG3-F1
#
_cell.length_a   1.000
_cell.length_b   1.000
_cell.length_c   1.000
_cell.angle_alpha   90.00
_cell.angle_beta   90.00
_cell.angle_gamma   90.00
#
_symmetry.space_group_name_H-M   'P 1'
#
loop_
_entity.id
_entity.type
_entity.pdbx_description
1 polymer ?
#
loop_
_entity_poly.entity_id
_entity_poly.type
_entity_poly.pdbx_seq_one_letter_code
_entity_poly.pdbx_strand_id
1 'polypeptide(L)'
;LKTGLEVAQARGVLTLLAVQRKIPILEYTPSEIKLNVAGYGSADKKAVAKMVVKILKLDEINGPDDISDALAIALTAANNYKFQIPLLDFT
;
A
#
# COMPACT_ATOMS: atom_id res chain seq x y z
N LEU A 1 -20.54 0.14 -12.82
CA LEU A 1 -19.82 0.51 -14.07
C LEU A 1 -19.11 1.87 -13.96
N LYS A 2 -19.79 2.95 -13.54
CA LYS A 2 -19.17 4.30 -13.46
C LYS A 2 -17.87 4.36 -12.63
N THR A 3 -17.88 3.86 -11.39
CA THR A 3 -16.74 4.01 -10.46
C THR A 3 -15.49 3.20 -10.83
N GLY A 4 -15.65 1.97 -11.32
CA GLY A 4 -14.48 1.11 -11.65
C GLY A 4 -13.68 1.59 -12.84
N LEU A 5 -14.35 2.17 -13.85
CA LEU A 5 -13.69 2.68 -15.05
C LEU A 5 -12.91 3.97 -14.77
N GLU A 6 -13.45 4.87 -13.94
CA GLU A 6 -12.76 6.09 -13.50
C GLU A 6 -11.46 5.78 -12.76
N VAL A 7 -11.50 4.80 -11.83
CA VAL A 7 -10.30 4.33 -11.12
C VAL A 7 -9.29 3.70 -12.08
N ALA A 8 -9.74 2.90 -13.05
CA ALA A 8 -8.87 2.26 -14.03
C ALA A 8 -8.15 3.30 -14.92
N GLN A 9 -8.86 4.36 -15.34
CA GLN A 9 -8.28 5.47 -16.11
C GLN A 9 -7.19 6.19 -15.30
N ALA A 10 -7.46 6.55 -14.04
CA ALA A 10 -6.49 7.20 -13.17
C ALA A 10 -5.26 6.32 -12.92
N ARG A 11 -5.46 5.03 -12.62
CA ARG A 11 -4.36 4.07 -12.42
C ARG A 11 -3.51 3.91 -13.68
N GLY A 12 -4.12 3.90 -14.88
CA GLY A 12 -3.39 3.81 -16.14
C GLY A 12 -2.39 4.95 -16.34
N VAL A 13 -2.81 6.19 -16.05
CA VAL A 13 -1.93 7.37 -16.11
C VAL A 13 -0.80 7.28 -15.08
N LEU A 14 -1.11 6.87 -13.83
CA LEU A 14 -0.11 6.69 -12.78
C LEU A 14 0.93 5.63 -13.13
N THR A 15 0.50 4.48 -13.66
CA THR A 15 1.39 3.40 -14.11
C THR A 15 2.32 3.88 -15.22
N LEU A 16 1.81 4.60 -16.22
CA LEU A 16 2.63 5.14 -17.30
C LEU A 16 3.71 6.09 -16.76
N LEU A 17 3.34 7.02 -15.88
CA LEU A 17 4.29 7.98 -15.29
C LEU A 17 5.34 7.29 -14.42
N ALA A 18 4.95 6.27 -13.65
CA ALA A 18 5.88 5.49 -12.83
C ALA A 18 6.93 4.78 -13.71
N VAL A 19 6.50 4.13 -14.80
CA VAL A 19 7.41 3.47 -15.76
C VAL A 19 8.34 4.48 -16.42
N GLN A 20 7.81 5.62 -16.90
CA GLN A 20 8.63 6.68 -17.51
C GLN A 20 9.68 7.25 -16.57
N ARG A 21 9.41 7.24 -15.26
CA ARG A 21 10.34 7.70 -14.20
C ARG A 21 11.18 6.59 -13.59
N LYS A 22 11.12 5.36 -14.11
CA LYS A 22 11.81 4.17 -13.58
C LYS A 22 11.49 3.90 -12.09
N ILE A 23 10.28 4.22 -11.66
CA ILE A 23 9.79 3.93 -10.30
C ILE A 23 9.22 2.51 -10.30
N PRO A 24 9.72 1.59 -9.45
CA PRO A 24 9.17 0.26 -9.33
C PRO A 24 7.70 0.30 -8.90
N ILE A 25 6.87 -0.49 -9.58
CA ILE A 25 5.46 -0.66 -9.22
C ILE A 25 5.33 -1.97 -8.45
N LEU A 26 4.75 -1.88 -7.26
CA LEU A 26 4.49 -3.01 -6.38
C LEU A 26 2.98 -3.14 -6.20
N GLU A 27 2.48 -4.37 -6.31
CA GLU A 27 1.05 -4.65 -6.18
C GLU A 27 0.84 -5.62 -5.02
N TYR A 28 -0.17 -5.33 -4.20
CA TYR A 28 -0.53 -6.13 -3.05
C TYR A 28 -2.04 -6.38 -3.05
N THR A 29 -2.42 -7.61 -2.78
CA THR A 29 -3.79 -7.98 -2.48
C THR A 29 -4.21 -7.42 -1.12
N PRO A 30 -5.51 -7.20 -0.88
CA PRO A 30 -6.00 -6.78 0.43
C PRO A 30 -5.57 -7.70 1.58
N SER A 31 -5.50 -9.02 1.32
CA SER A 31 -5.08 -10.01 2.30
C SER A 31 -3.59 -9.90 2.64
N GLU A 32 -2.73 -9.61 1.67
CA GLU A 32 -1.29 -9.40 1.90
C GLU A 32 -1.04 -8.16 2.75
N ILE A 33 -1.76 -7.06 2.49
CA ILE A 33 -1.67 -5.84 3.30
C ILE A 33 -2.07 -6.13 4.74
N LYS A 34 -3.20 -6.81 4.94
CA LYS A 34 -3.68 -7.21 6.27
C LYS A 34 -2.69 -8.13 7.00
N LEU A 35 -2.12 -9.11 6.30
CA LEU A 35 -1.10 -9.99 6.84
C LEU A 35 0.15 -9.22 7.26
N ASN A 36 0.65 -8.33 6.40
CA ASN A 36 1.89 -7.60 6.62
C ASN A 36 1.77 -6.58 7.77
N VAL A 37 0.62 -5.92 7.90
CA VAL A 37 0.41 -4.86 8.90
C VAL A 37 -0.14 -5.40 10.23
N ALA A 38 -1.13 -6.30 10.18
CA ALA A 38 -1.82 -6.81 11.37
C ALA A 38 -1.42 -8.24 11.78
N GLY A 39 -0.60 -8.93 10.98
CA GLY A 39 -0.09 -10.27 11.27
C GLY A 39 -1.00 -11.42 10.83
N TYR A 40 -2.18 -11.15 10.28
CA TYR A 40 -3.10 -12.16 9.73
C TYR A 40 -3.97 -11.59 8.61
N GLY A 41 -4.18 -12.38 7.55
CA GLY A 41 -4.86 -11.91 6.32
C GLY A 41 -6.35 -11.58 6.49
N SER A 42 -7.01 -12.14 7.51
CA SER A 42 -8.43 -11.90 7.81
C SER A 42 -8.66 -10.70 8.75
N ALA A 43 -7.65 -9.85 8.97
CA ALA A 43 -7.79 -8.69 9.84
C ALA A 43 -8.91 -7.74 9.38
N ASP A 44 -9.65 -7.23 10.36
CA ASP A 44 -10.65 -6.20 10.11
C ASP A 44 -9.96 -4.85 9.84
N LYS A 45 -10.63 -3.96 9.09
CA LYS A 45 -10.09 -2.63 8.74
C LYS A 45 -9.69 -1.84 9.99
N LYS A 46 -10.46 -1.93 11.07
CA LYS A 46 -10.16 -1.29 12.36
C LYS A 46 -8.87 -1.83 12.99
N ALA A 47 -8.58 -3.11 12.84
CA ALA A 47 -7.36 -3.72 13.36
C ALA A 47 -6.15 -3.20 12.58
N VAL A 48 -6.25 -3.14 11.24
CA VAL A 48 -5.21 -2.55 10.38
C VAL A 48 -4.94 -1.10 10.76
N ALA A 49 -5.97 -0.25 10.85
CA ALA A 49 -5.81 1.16 11.21
C ALA A 49 -5.13 1.35 12.59
N LYS A 50 -5.53 0.59 13.61
CA LYS A 50 -4.87 0.60 14.93
C LYS A 50 -3.39 0.21 14.84
N MET A 51 -3.08 -0.78 14.01
CA MET A 51 -1.69 -1.21 13.81
C MET A 51 -0.87 -0.17 13.06
N VAL A 52 -1.44 0.51 12.07
CA VAL A 52 -0.79 1.65 11.38
C VAL A 52 -0.40 2.74 12.38
N VAL A 53 -1.35 3.18 13.23
CA VAL A 53 -1.10 4.18 14.29
C VAL A 53 0.06 3.75 15.17
N LYS A 54 0.05 2.49 15.64
CA LYS A 54 1.08 1.93 16.51
C LYS A 54 2.45 1.85 15.84
N ILE A 55 2.50 1.40 14.59
CA ILE A 55 3.76 1.24 13.83
C ILE A 55 4.39 2.60 13.52
N LEU A 56 3.56 3.58 13.11
CA LEU A 56 4.02 4.92 12.75
C LEU A 56 4.16 5.86 13.96
N LYS A 57 3.82 5.40 15.17
CA LYS A 57 3.82 6.20 16.41
C LYS A 57 3.01 7.49 16.26
N LEU A 58 1.85 7.39 15.62
CA LEU A 58 0.88 8.47 15.52
C LEU A 58 0.00 8.47 16.77
N ASP A 59 -0.57 9.63 17.10
CA ASP A 59 -1.59 9.71 18.17
C ASP A 59 -2.92 9.11 17.68
N GLU A 60 -3.33 9.49 16.47
CA GLU A 60 -4.51 8.97 15.78
C GLU A 60 -4.41 9.23 14.26
N ILE A 61 -5.24 8.55 13.46
CA ILE A 61 -5.42 8.87 12.05
C ILE A 61 -6.69 9.70 11.93
N ASN A 62 -6.52 11.00 11.66
CA ASN A 62 -7.61 11.92 11.41
C ASN A 62 -7.90 12.03 9.91
N GLY A 63 -9.18 12.03 9.53
CA GLY A 63 -9.63 12.23 8.16
C GLY A 63 -10.34 11.01 7.56
N PRO A 64 -10.46 10.96 6.21
CA PRO A 64 -11.16 9.88 5.52
C PRO A 64 -10.50 8.51 5.76
N ASP A 65 -11.32 7.45 5.74
CA ASP A 65 -10.87 6.07 5.92
C ASP A 65 -9.74 5.66 4.94
N ASP A 66 -9.73 6.26 3.74
CA ASP A 66 -8.72 6.03 2.70
C ASP A 66 -7.29 6.37 3.13
N ILE A 67 -7.11 7.27 4.11
CA ILE A 67 -5.78 7.62 4.64
C ILE A 67 -5.15 6.39 5.31
N SER A 68 -5.93 5.66 6.09
CA SER A 68 -5.45 4.47 6.80
C SER A 68 -5.07 3.36 5.82
N ASP A 69 -5.85 3.17 4.75
CA ASP A 69 -5.60 2.18 3.71
C ASP A 69 -4.33 2.55 2.91
N ALA A 70 -4.12 3.84 2.58
CA ALA A 70 -2.91 4.31 1.92
C ALA A 70 -1.64 4.12 2.77
N LEU A 71 -1.70 4.44 4.07
CA LEU A 71 -0.58 4.23 5.00
C LEU A 71 -0.27 2.73 5.18
N ALA A 72 -1.29 1.87 5.22
CA ALA A 72 -1.11 0.43 5.30
C ALA A 72 -0.42 -0.15 4.05
N ILE A 73 -0.79 0.32 2.85
CA ILE A 73 -0.13 -0.04 1.59
C ILE A 73 1.34 0.42 1.62
N ALA A 74 1.59 1.65 2.05
CA ALA A 74 2.94 2.20 2.14
C ALA A 74 3.83 1.41 3.11
N LEU A 75 3.30 1.02 4.28
CA LEU A 75 4.00 0.15 5.23
C LEU A 75 4.29 -1.24 4.63
N THR A 76 3.31 -1.82 3.94
CA THR A 76 3.46 -3.12 3.27
C THR A 76 4.56 -3.05 2.20
N ALA A 77 4.55 -1.99 1.38
CA ALA A 77 5.58 -1.74 0.38
C ALA A 77 6.96 -1.56 1.03
N ALA A 78 7.07 -0.73 2.07
CA ALA A 78 8.34 -0.48 2.76
C ALA A 78 8.91 -1.74 3.43
N ASN A 79 8.06 -2.57 4.02
CA ASN A 79 8.45 -3.84 4.61
C ASN A 79 8.97 -4.81 3.55
N ASN A 80 8.22 -5.02 2.46
CA ASN A 80 8.62 -5.92 1.39
C ASN A 80 9.84 -5.42 0.61
N TYR A 81 9.99 -4.11 0.44
CA TYR A 81 11.15 -3.53 -0.23
C TYR A 81 12.47 -3.81 0.52
N LYS A 82 12.44 -3.82 1.86
CA LYS A 82 13.60 -4.22 2.67
C LYS A 82 14.00 -5.69 2.48
N PHE A 83 13.04 -6.56 2.14
CA PHE A 83 13.30 -7.99 1.90
C PHE A 83 13.75 -8.31 0.46
N GLN A 84 13.67 -7.34 -0.46
CA GLN A 84 13.93 -7.56 -1.89
C GLN A 84 15.28 -7.02 -2.39
N ILE A 85 16.16 -6.52 -1.51
CA ILE A 85 17.57 -6.24 -1.86
C ILE A 85 18.37 -7.50 -1.55
N PRO A 86 18.40 -8.46 -2.49
CA PRO A 86 19.44 -8.47 -3.52
C PRO A 86 18.89 -8.67 -4.95
N LEU A 87 19.52 -8.02 -5.94
CA LEU A 87 19.35 -8.20 -7.40
C LEU A 87 18.20 -7.43 -8.10
N LEU A 88 18.21 -6.10 -8.00
CA LEU A 88 17.86 -5.28 -9.16
C LEU A 88 19.08 -4.44 -9.53
N ASP A 89 20.00 -5.08 -10.24
CA ASP A 89 20.99 -4.39 -11.07
C ASP A 89 20.20 -3.61 -12.13
N PHE A 90 20.02 -2.32 -11.89
CA PHE A 90 19.62 -1.38 -12.93
C PHE A 90 20.84 -1.10 -13.82
N THR A 91 21.23 -2.10 -14.61
CA THR A 91 22.03 -1.90 -15.82
C THR A 91 21.09 -1.66 -17.00
#